data_AF-A0A1N7LF09-F1
#
_entry.id   AF-A0A1N7LF09-F1
#
_cell.length_a   1.000
_cell.length_b   1.000
_cell.length_c   1.000
_cell.angle_alpha   90.00
_cell.angle_beta   90.00
_cell.angle_gamma   90.00
#
_symmetry.space_group_name_H-M   'P 1'
#
loop_
_entity.id
_entity.type
_entity.pdbx_description
1 polymer ?
#
loop_
_entity_poly.entity_id
_entity_poly.type
_entity_poly.pdbx_seq_one_letter_code
_entity_poly.pdbx_strand_id
1 'polypeptide(L)'
;MSQEDKILAAIHILTQAKEETAELLKDTPMLSIRVENTMGLLIRGINHANGFNVAASEEKKESKQLSNFFGLDVQDIEKQDLPAVVEVSKSEKDLFMERIQILYDGFLDREDKEIVESVPKLDVLGVAKLAGITVENPASQNITQTFVKSIKKAIKDKNEVEANRQKELTNLNKLQNALNPETDKSIDLQKEINEDVNTEDQQ
;
A
#
# COMPACT_ATOMS: atom_id res chain seq x y z
N MET A 1 -3.09 24.63 46.40
CA MET A 1 -2.58 23.92 45.21
C MET A 1 -3.75 23.65 44.28
N SER A 2 -3.75 24.32 43.13
CA SER A 2 -4.71 24.10 42.04
C SER A 2 -4.61 22.66 41.50
N GLN A 3 -5.65 22.19 40.81
CA GLN A 3 -5.57 20.93 40.05
C GLN A 3 -4.47 21.02 38.98
N GLU A 4 -4.32 22.20 38.38
CA GLU A 4 -3.27 22.50 37.42
C GLU A 4 -1.85 22.34 38.02
N ASP A 5 -1.62 22.91 39.21
CA ASP A 5 -0.34 22.76 39.94
C ASP A 5 0.00 21.29 40.23
N LYS A 6 -1.01 20.47 40.55
CA LYS A 6 -0.81 19.02 40.80
C LYS A 6 -0.35 18.29 39.54
N ILE A 7 -0.92 18.65 38.38
CA ILE A 7 -0.58 18.02 37.10
C ILE A 7 0.82 18.44 36.65
N LEU A 8 1.16 19.72 36.77
CA LEU A 8 2.50 20.23 36.48
C LEU A 8 3.56 19.58 37.38
N ALA A 9 3.27 19.43 38.67
CA ALA A 9 4.15 18.70 39.60
C ALA A 9 4.34 17.23 39.18
N ALA A 10 3.28 16.56 38.76
CA ALA A 10 3.36 15.18 38.27
C ALA A 10 4.20 15.07 36.97
N ILE A 11 4.02 16.00 36.03
CA ILE A 11 4.83 16.07 34.80
C ILE A 11 6.31 16.29 35.13
N HIS A 12 6.62 17.16 36.09
CA HIS A 12 7.99 17.39 36.53
C HIS A 12 8.62 16.11 37.10
N ILE A 13 7.91 15.41 38.00
CA ILE A 13 8.37 14.13 38.56
C ILE A 13 8.65 13.11 37.45
N LEU A 14 7.74 12.97 36.49
CA LEU A 14 7.92 12.03 35.37
C LEU A 14 9.09 12.43 34.46
N THR A 15 9.29 13.73 34.25
CA THR A 15 10.40 14.24 33.42
C THR A 15 11.75 13.97 34.09
N GLN A 16 11.85 14.23 35.39
CA GLN A 16 13.04 13.93 36.18
C GLN A 16 13.32 12.41 36.22
N ALA A 17 12.30 11.60 36.49
CA ALA A 17 12.44 10.15 36.51
C ALA A 17 12.88 9.57 35.15
N LYS A 18 12.40 10.15 34.04
CA LYS A 18 12.85 9.80 32.69
C LYS A 18 14.35 10.05 32.53
N GLU A 19 14.85 11.21 32.94
CA GLU A 19 16.27 11.58 32.82
C GLU A 19 17.16 10.72 33.72
N GLU A 20 16.77 10.53 34.99
CA GLU A 20 17.51 9.68 35.93
C GLU A 20 17.57 8.22 35.46
N THR A 21 16.45 7.69 34.95
CA THR A 21 16.41 6.31 34.45
C THR A 21 17.20 6.15 33.15
N ALA A 22 17.19 7.13 32.25
CA ALA A 22 18.00 7.11 31.03
C ALA A 22 19.50 7.13 31.36
N GLU A 23 19.93 7.95 32.33
CA GLU A 23 21.33 7.99 32.76
C GLU A 23 21.77 6.66 33.40
N LEU A 24 20.91 6.04 34.22
CA LEU A 24 21.18 4.71 34.81
C LEU A 24 21.28 3.61 33.76
N LEU A 25 20.57 3.76 32.63
CA LEU A 25 20.51 2.77 31.56
C LEU A 25 21.40 3.12 30.36
N LYS A 26 22.29 4.11 30.48
CA LYS A 26 23.14 4.59 29.37
C LYS A 26 23.99 3.49 28.73
N ASP A 27 24.44 2.52 29.53
CA ASP A 27 25.24 1.37 29.08
C ASP A 27 24.38 0.25 28.47
N THR A 28 23.06 0.41 28.48
CA THR A 28 22.06 -0.47 27.86
C THR A 28 21.18 0.30 26.86
N PRO A 29 21.71 0.65 25.67
CA PRO A 29 21.09 1.62 24.76
C PRO A 29 19.63 1.28 24.38
N MET A 30 19.34 0.00 24.12
CA MET A 30 17.97 -0.44 23.78
C MET A 30 16.96 -0.19 24.91
N LEU A 31 17.37 -0.41 26.16
CA LEU A 31 16.51 -0.17 27.32
C LEU A 31 16.37 1.33 27.59
N SER A 32 17.46 2.10 27.47
CA SER A 32 17.41 3.58 27.60
C SER A 32 16.44 4.19 26.61
N ILE A 33 16.54 3.83 25.32
CA ILE A 33 15.66 4.34 24.25
C ILE A 33 14.20 3.95 24.52
N ARG A 34 13.95 2.71 24.96
CA ARG A 34 12.58 2.27 25.27
C ARG A 34 11.99 3.07 26.43
N VAL A 35 12.75 3.29 27.50
CA VAL A 35 12.32 4.07 28.65
C VAL A 35 12.04 5.52 28.26
N GLU A 36 12.95 6.16 27.52
CA GLU A 36 12.77 7.52 27.01
C GLU A 36 11.51 7.67 26.16
N ASN A 37 11.25 6.71 25.26
CA ASN A 37 10.08 6.72 24.41
C ASN A 37 8.79 6.51 25.21
N THR A 38 8.74 5.51 26.09
CA THR A 38 7.53 5.21 26.88
C THR A 38 7.19 6.35 27.83
N MET A 39 8.16 6.87 28.58
CA MET A 39 7.92 7.97 29.51
C MET A 39 7.64 9.28 28.75
N GLY A 40 8.31 9.52 27.62
CA GLY A 40 8.05 10.68 26.76
C GLY A 40 6.66 10.67 26.14
N LEU A 41 6.11 9.51 25.78
CA LEU A 41 4.72 9.37 25.31
C LEU A 41 3.73 9.63 26.44
N LEU A 42 3.99 9.12 27.64
CA LEU A 42 3.15 9.37 28.81
C LEU A 42 3.09 10.87 29.16
N ILE A 43 4.23 11.56 29.21
CA ILE A 43 4.31 12.99 29.48
C ILE A 43 3.54 13.80 28.41
N ARG A 44 3.71 13.46 27.13
CA ARG A 44 2.96 14.10 26.03
C ARG A 44 1.45 13.85 26.13
N GLY A 45 1.05 12.62 26.48
CA GLY A 45 -0.35 12.26 26.69
C GLY A 45 -1.01 13.04 27.84
N ILE A 46 -0.31 13.19 28.97
CA ILE A 46 -0.79 13.97 30.12
C ILE A 46 -0.91 15.46 29.75
N ASN A 47 0.07 16.01 29.01
CA ASN A 47 0.00 17.40 28.56
C ASN A 47 -1.18 17.63 27.59
N HIS A 48 -1.33 16.76 26.59
CA HIS A 48 -2.40 16.86 25.60
C HIS A 48 -3.80 16.71 26.22
N ALA A 49 -3.99 15.77 27.15
CA ALA A 49 -5.28 15.55 27.81
C ALA A 49 -5.74 16.75 28.65
N ASN A 50 -4.81 17.55 29.15
CA ASN A 50 -5.11 18.72 29.99
C ASN A 50 -5.03 20.05 29.24
N GLY A 51 -4.86 20.03 27.91
CA GLY A 51 -4.79 21.25 27.10
C GLY A 51 -3.55 22.11 27.38
N PHE A 52 -2.52 21.54 28.02
CA PHE A 52 -1.23 22.21 28.09
C PHE A 52 -0.62 22.16 26.70
N ASN A 53 -0.61 23.31 26.03
CA ASN A 53 0.19 23.50 24.82
C ASN A 53 1.65 23.29 25.21
N VAL A 54 2.14 22.07 25.02
CA VAL A 54 3.58 21.84 24.94
C VAL A 54 3.99 22.60 23.70
N ALA A 55 4.52 23.81 23.90
CA ALA A 55 5.30 24.46 22.88
C ALA A 55 6.27 23.38 22.40
N ALA A 56 6.13 22.97 21.13
CA ALA A 56 7.05 22.04 20.52
C ALA A 56 8.42 22.69 20.71
N SER A 57 9.17 22.20 21.69
CA SER A 57 10.57 22.54 21.81
C SER A 57 11.16 21.89 20.57
N GLU A 58 11.26 22.68 19.50
CA GLU A 58 12.18 22.44 18.40
C GLU A 58 13.61 22.58 18.94
N GLU A 59 13.95 21.81 19.98
CA GLU A 59 15.30 21.34 20.13
C GLU A 59 15.54 20.49 18.88
N LYS A 60 16.13 21.14 17.87
CA LYS A 60 16.95 20.48 16.87
C LYS A 60 18.07 19.76 17.63
N LYS A 61 17.74 18.61 18.23
CA LYS A 61 18.74 17.57 18.49
C LYS A 61 19.29 17.25 17.13
N GLU A 62 20.50 17.70 16.86
CA GLU A 62 21.29 17.17 15.75
C GLU A 62 21.23 15.65 15.90
N SER A 63 20.56 15.00 14.95
CA SER A 63 20.49 13.56 14.91
C SER A 63 21.91 13.08 14.71
N LYS A 64 22.59 12.69 15.80
CA LYS A 64 23.78 11.85 15.69
C LYS A 64 23.31 10.61 14.96
N GLN A 65 23.65 10.53 13.67
CA GLN A 65 23.39 9.36 12.85
C GLN A 65 23.96 8.17 13.62
N LEU A 66 23.13 7.15 13.84
CA LEU A 66 23.55 5.91 14.47
C LEU A 66 24.64 5.33 13.57
N SER A 67 25.89 5.28 14.04
CA SER A 67 26.99 4.69 13.29
C SER A 67 26.85 3.17 13.22
N ASN A 68 26.22 2.54 14.21
CA ASN A 68 26.06 1.09 14.30
C ASN A 68 24.61 0.70 14.58
N PHE A 69 24.06 -0.24 13.80
CA PHE A 69 22.77 -0.89 14.04
C PHE A 69 23.00 -2.41 14.11
N PHE A 70 22.68 -3.04 15.25
CA PHE A 70 22.93 -4.47 15.50
C PHE A 70 24.39 -4.94 15.33
N GLY A 71 25.36 -4.08 15.62
CA GLY A 71 26.78 -4.42 15.50
C GLY A 71 27.31 -4.45 14.06
N LEU A 72 26.49 -4.08 13.08
CA LEU A 72 26.93 -3.73 11.74
C LEU A 72 27.06 -2.21 11.63
N ASP A 73 28.12 -1.79 10.94
CA ASP A 73 28.32 -0.39 10.53
C ASP A 73 27.21 -0.04 9.54
N VAL A 74 26.48 1.05 9.79
CA VAL A 74 25.29 1.43 8.99
C VAL A 74 25.67 1.70 7.53
N GLN A 75 26.93 2.07 7.27
CA GLN A 75 27.49 2.23 5.92
C GLN A 75 27.51 0.92 5.10
N ASP A 76 27.55 -0.23 5.75
CA ASP A 76 27.50 -1.53 5.05
C ASP A 76 26.06 -1.99 4.79
N ILE A 77 25.09 -1.50 5.56
CA ILE A 77 23.66 -1.74 5.36
C ILE A 77 23.14 -0.88 4.19
N GLU A 78 23.62 0.36 4.05
CA GLU A 78 23.27 1.24 2.91
C GLU A 78 23.72 0.69 1.55
N LYS A 79 24.69 -0.22 1.51
CA LYS A 79 25.12 -0.91 0.27
C LYS A 79 24.21 -2.08 -0.12
N GLN A 80 23.32 -2.50 0.77
CA GLN A 80 22.28 -3.48 0.45
C GLN A 80 21.02 -2.72 0.04
N ASP A 81 20.90 -2.40 -1.25
CA ASP A 81 19.66 -1.97 -1.91
C ASP A 81 18.66 -3.14 -1.96
N LEU A 82 18.29 -3.67 -0.79
CA LEU A 82 17.15 -4.54 -0.65
C LEU A 82 15.95 -3.62 -0.37
N PRO A 83 15.02 -3.45 -1.33
CA PRO A 83 13.83 -2.67 -1.07
C PRO A 83 13.12 -3.31 0.12
N ALA A 84 12.99 -2.55 1.20
CA ALA A 84 12.27 -3.00 2.38
C ALA A 84 10.84 -3.34 1.96
N VAL A 85 10.53 -4.63 1.86
CA VAL A 85 9.17 -5.11 1.60
C VAL A 85 8.41 -4.96 2.90
N VAL A 86 7.78 -3.80 3.08
CA VAL A 86 6.81 -3.59 4.14
C VAL A 86 5.56 -4.38 3.75
N GLU A 87 5.37 -5.55 4.35
CA GLU A 87 4.10 -6.27 4.27
C GLU A 87 3.03 -5.46 5.01
N VAL A 88 2.35 -4.59 4.26
CA VAL A 88 1.16 -3.90 4.74
C VAL A 88 0.08 -4.96 4.90
N SER A 89 -0.44 -5.14 6.10
CA SER A 89 -1.58 -6.03 6.34
C SER A 89 -2.74 -5.57 5.45
N LYS A 90 -3.10 -6.39 4.46
CA LYS A 90 -4.23 -6.13 3.56
C LYS A 90 -5.48 -5.89 4.41
N SER A 91 -6.22 -4.82 4.11
CA SER A 91 -7.49 -4.59 4.81
C SER A 91 -8.46 -5.74 4.51
N GLU A 92 -9.42 -6.01 5.40
CA GLU A 92 -10.44 -7.04 5.19
C GLU A 92 -11.20 -6.85 3.87
N LYS A 93 -11.35 -5.60 3.42
CA LYS A 93 -11.94 -5.25 2.13
C LYS A 93 -11.07 -5.70 0.95
N ASP A 94 -9.76 -5.55 1.05
CA ASP A 94 -8.84 -5.94 -0.03
C ASP A 94 -8.79 -7.47 -0.16
N LEU A 95 -8.78 -8.18 0.98
CA LEU A 95 -8.89 -9.64 1.01
C LEU A 95 -10.23 -10.13 0.42
N PHE A 96 -11.31 -9.40 0.68
CA PHE A 96 -12.62 -9.69 0.09
C PHE A 96 -12.63 -9.50 -1.43
N MET A 97 -12.05 -8.40 -1.92
CA MET A 97 -11.98 -8.12 -3.36
C MET A 97 -11.09 -9.14 -4.07
N GLU A 98 -9.96 -9.52 -3.48
CA GLU A 98 -9.07 -10.57 -4.01
C GLU A 98 -9.77 -11.92 -4.08
N ARG A 99 -10.52 -12.29 -3.03
CA ARG A 99 -11.32 -13.53 -3.02
C ARG A 99 -12.39 -13.53 -4.11
N ILE A 100 -13.11 -12.42 -4.30
CA ILE A 100 -14.12 -12.31 -5.35
C ILE A 100 -13.46 -12.38 -6.73
N GLN A 101 -12.29 -11.75 -6.93
CA GLN A 101 -11.60 -11.78 -8.21
C GLN A 101 -11.21 -13.21 -8.61
N ILE A 102 -10.62 -13.97 -7.68
CA ILE A 102 -10.28 -15.39 -7.89
C ILE A 102 -11.54 -16.20 -8.22
N LEU A 103 -12.65 -15.93 -7.51
CA LEU A 103 -13.91 -16.61 -7.76
C LEU A 103 -14.51 -16.24 -9.13
N TYR A 104 -14.38 -14.98 -9.56
CA TYR A 104 -14.82 -14.48 -10.86
C TYR A 104 -14.06 -15.15 -11.99
N ASP A 105 -12.73 -15.24 -11.87
CA ASP A 105 -11.85 -15.82 -12.89
C ASP A 105 -12.18 -17.31 -13.14
N GLY A 106 -12.50 -18.06 -12.08
CA GLY A 106 -12.93 -19.46 -12.17
C GLY A 106 -14.45 -19.67 -12.24
N PHE A 107 -15.26 -18.61 -12.36
CA PHE A 107 -16.72 -18.72 -12.22
C PHE A 107 -17.38 -19.49 -13.37
N LEU A 108 -16.80 -19.41 -14.58
CA LEU A 108 -17.32 -20.07 -15.77
C LEU A 108 -17.09 -21.59 -15.74
N ASP A 109 -16.04 -22.05 -15.07
CA ASP A 109 -15.59 -23.45 -15.07
C ASP A 109 -16.31 -24.32 -14.04
N ARG A 110 -16.92 -23.71 -13.02
CA ARG A 110 -17.65 -24.41 -11.96
C ARG A 110 -19.07 -24.77 -12.36
N GLU A 111 -19.64 -25.84 -11.79
CA GLU A 111 -21.03 -26.21 -12.06
C GLU A 111 -22.02 -25.26 -11.36
N ASP A 112 -23.18 -25.00 -12.00
CA ASP A 112 -24.19 -24.09 -11.46
C ASP A 112 -24.71 -24.54 -10.08
N LYS A 113 -24.84 -25.86 -9.89
CA LYS A 113 -25.30 -26.45 -8.64
C LYS A 113 -24.27 -26.30 -7.52
N GLU A 114 -23.00 -26.52 -7.84
CA GLU A 114 -21.88 -26.33 -6.92
C GLU A 114 -21.82 -24.88 -6.44
N ILE A 115 -22.01 -23.90 -7.33
CA ILE A 115 -21.99 -22.47 -6.97
C ILE A 115 -23.12 -22.13 -5.99
N VAL A 116 -24.33 -22.68 -6.20
CA VAL A 116 -25.48 -22.40 -5.33
C VAL A 116 -25.30 -23.01 -3.94
N GLU A 117 -24.68 -24.19 -3.84
CA GLU A 117 -24.57 -24.95 -2.58
C GLU A 117 -23.31 -24.61 -1.77
N SER A 118 -22.19 -24.29 -2.43
CA SER A 118 -20.89 -24.14 -1.78
C SER A 118 -20.42 -22.69 -1.60
N VAL A 119 -20.91 -21.75 -2.42
CA VAL A 119 -20.40 -20.38 -2.42
C VAL A 119 -21.25 -19.49 -1.51
N PRO A 120 -20.64 -18.72 -0.58
CA PRO A 120 -21.37 -17.78 0.27
C PRO A 120 -22.15 -16.77 -0.55
N LYS A 121 -23.35 -16.41 -0.07
CA LYS A 121 -24.24 -15.48 -0.78
C LYS A 121 -23.58 -14.14 -1.12
N LEU A 122 -22.79 -13.62 -0.18
CA LEU A 122 -22.07 -12.36 -0.34
C LEU A 122 -21.07 -12.40 -1.50
N ASP A 123 -20.38 -13.52 -1.67
CA ASP A 123 -19.33 -13.70 -2.68
C ASP A 123 -19.96 -13.81 -4.08
N VAL A 124 -21.09 -14.52 -4.23
CA VAL A 124 -21.83 -14.58 -5.51
C VAL A 124 -22.38 -13.21 -5.92
N LEU A 125 -22.87 -12.41 -4.97
CA LEU A 125 -23.29 -11.03 -5.24
C LEU A 125 -22.10 -10.14 -5.62
N GLY A 126 -20.93 -10.38 -5.03
CA GLY A 126 -19.67 -9.75 -5.42
C GLY A 126 -19.30 -10.04 -6.88
N VAL A 127 -19.38 -11.31 -7.29
CA VAL A 127 -19.13 -11.72 -8.68
C VAL A 127 -20.17 -11.12 -9.62
N ALA A 128 -21.45 -11.09 -9.24
CA ALA A 128 -22.50 -10.46 -10.03
C ALA A 128 -22.20 -8.97 -10.30
N LYS A 129 -21.71 -8.26 -9.30
CA LYS A 129 -21.29 -6.86 -9.43
C LYS A 129 -20.10 -6.70 -10.38
N LEU A 130 -19.09 -7.57 -10.30
CA LEU A 130 -17.96 -7.55 -11.24
C LEU A 130 -18.39 -7.87 -12.68
N ALA A 131 -19.38 -8.74 -12.85
CA ALA A 131 -19.99 -9.07 -14.12
C ALA A 131 -20.91 -7.95 -14.66
N GLY A 132 -21.13 -6.87 -13.90
CA GLY A 132 -21.96 -5.73 -14.32
C GLY A 132 -23.46 -5.89 -14.04
N ILE A 133 -23.86 -6.89 -13.26
CA ILE A 133 -25.25 -7.06 -12.82
C ILE A 133 -25.48 -6.25 -11.55
N THR A 134 -26.28 -5.20 -11.67
CA THR A 134 -26.71 -4.41 -10.50
C THR A 134 -27.90 -5.08 -9.83
N VAL A 135 -27.76 -5.44 -8.55
CA VAL A 135 -28.84 -5.96 -7.73
C VAL A 135 -29.36 -4.83 -6.85
N GLU A 136 -30.60 -4.40 -7.04
CA GLU A 136 -31.21 -3.27 -6.32
C GLU A 136 -31.33 -3.53 -4.81
N ASN A 137 -31.58 -4.78 -4.41
CA ASN A 137 -31.64 -5.16 -3.01
C ASN A 137 -30.83 -6.45 -2.73
N PRO A 138 -29.53 -6.31 -2.38
CA PRO A 138 -28.66 -7.46 -2.16
C PRO A 138 -29.06 -8.32 -0.94
N ALA A 139 -29.75 -7.73 0.04
CA ALA A 139 -30.19 -8.45 1.24
C ALA A 139 -31.31 -9.46 0.92
N SER A 140 -32.26 -9.10 0.05
CA SER A 140 -33.39 -9.96 -0.32
C SER A 140 -33.14 -10.87 -1.52
N GLN A 141 -32.02 -10.72 -2.23
CA GLN A 141 -31.71 -11.53 -3.41
C GLN A 141 -31.49 -13.01 -3.03
N ASN A 142 -32.26 -13.91 -3.62
CA ASN A 142 -32.04 -15.34 -3.51
C ASN A 142 -31.11 -15.81 -4.62
N ILE A 143 -30.13 -16.65 -4.27
CA ILE A 143 -29.22 -17.24 -5.26
C ILE A 143 -29.87 -18.50 -5.77
N THR A 144 -30.51 -18.38 -6.92
CA THR A 144 -31.06 -19.51 -7.68
C THR A 144 -30.11 -19.88 -8.82
N GLN A 145 -30.24 -21.10 -9.35
CA GLN A 145 -29.49 -21.51 -10.55
C GLN A 145 -29.74 -20.56 -11.73
N THR A 146 -30.93 -19.97 -11.84
CA THR A 146 -31.24 -18.97 -12.88
C THR A 146 -30.40 -17.71 -12.74
N PHE A 147 -30.16 -17.25 -11.51
CA PHE A 147 -29.30 -16.11 -11.22
C PHE A 147 -27.82 -16.41 -11.52
N VAL A 148 -27.34 -17.61 -11.16
CA VAL A 148 -25.97 -18.05 -11.51
C VAL A 148 -25.79 -18.09 -13.03
N LYS A 149 -26.76 -18.60 -13.78
CA LYS A 149 -26.76 -18.57 -15.25
C LYS A 149 -26.73 -17.16 -15.82
N SER A 150 -27.48 -16.21 -15.23
CA SER A 150 -27.43 -14.82 -15.68
C SER A 150 -26.06 -14.18 -15.44
N ILE A 151 -25.40 -14.51 -14.32
CA ILE A 151 -24.02 -14.04 -14.05
C ILE A 151 -23.07 -14.61 -15.10
N LYS A 152 -23.09 -15.93 -15.35
CA LYS A 152 -22.23 -16.55 -16.36
C LYS A 152 -22.44 -15.95 -17.75
N LYS A 153 -23.69 -15.67 -18.12
CA LYS A 153 -24.00 -15.00 -19.38
C LYS A 153 -23.40 -13.60 -19.42
N ALA A 154 -23.59 -12.79 -18.38
CA ALA A 154 -23.01 -11.45 -18.30
C ALA A 154 -21.48 -11.45 -18.37
N ILE A 155 -20.81 -12.43 -17.74
CA ILE A 155 -19.35 -12.61 -17.85
C ILE A 155 -18.94 -12.92 -19.31
N LYS A 156 -19.64 -13.83 -19.98
CA LYS A 156 -19.37 -14.15 -21.39
C LYS A 156 -19.57 -12.94 -22.30
N ASP A 157 -20.70 -12.25 -22.15
CA ASP A 157 -21.02 -11.05 -22.93
C ASP A 157 -19.94 -9.96 -22.71
N LYS A 158 -19.46 -9.79 -21.47
CA LYS A 158 -18.38 -8.85 -21.14
C LYS A 158 -17.04 -9.25 -21.77
N ASN A 159 -16.68 -10.53 -21.71
CA ASN A 159 -15.45 -11.03 -22.34
C ASN A 159 -15.47 -10.88 -23.86
N GLU A 160 -16.63 -11.07 -24.51
CA GLU A 160 -16.79 -10.83 -25.95
C GLU A 160 -16.65 -9.34 -26.31
N VAL A 161 -17.26 -8.45 -25.51
CA VAL A 161 -17.12 -7.00 -25.69
C VAL A 161 -15.67 -6.56 -25.51
N GLU A 162 -14.95 -7.06 -24.50
CA GLU A 162 -13.53 -6.76 -24.29
C GLU A 162 -12.64 -7.31 -25.40
N ALA A 163 -12.89 -8.53 -25.87
CA ALA A 163 -12.16 -9.11 -27.01
C ALA A 163 -12.37 -8.31 -28.29
N ASN A 164 -13.59 -7.82 -28.54
CA ASN A 164 -13.88 -6.96 -29.69
C ASN A 164 -13.21 -5.59 -29.57
N ARG A 165 -13.19 -5.00 -28.36
CA ARG A 165 -12.49 -3.73 -28.10
C ARG A 165 -10.98 -3.85 -28.28
N GLN A 166 -10.36 -4.97 -27.86
CA GLN A 166 -8.94 -5.22 -28.08
C GLN A 166 -8.62 -5.40 -29.58
N LYS A 167 -9.50 -6.08 -30.34
CA LYS A 167 -9.36 -6.17 -31.81
C LYS A 167 -9.46 -4.80 -32.47
N GLU A 168 -10.37 -3.95 -32.01
CA GLU A 168 -10.52 -2.59 -32.52
C GLU A 168 -9.31 -1.71 -32.19
N LEU A 169 -8.81 -1.75 -30.95
CA LEU A 169 -7.59 -1.04 -30.54
C LEU A 169 -6.34 -1.49 -31.32
N THR A 170 -6.18 -2.80 -31.52
CA THR A 170 -5.06 -3.32 -32.33
C THR A 170 -5.16 -2.92 -33.80
N ASN A 171 -6.37 -2.88 -34.35
CA ASN A 171 -6.60 -2.38 -35.71
C ASN A 171 -6.35 -0.87 -35.82
N LEU A 172 -6.77 -0.08 -34.81
CA LEU A 172 -6.51 1.36 -34.75
C LEU A 172 -5.02 1.66 -34.62
N ASN A 173 -4.28 0.95 -33.77
CA ASN A 173 -2.82 1.10 -33.66
C ASN A 173 -2.11 0.71 -34.97
N LYS A 174 -2.56 -0.35 -35.65
CA LYS A 174 -2.03 -0.72 -36.97
C LYS A 174 -2.33 0.34 -38.03
N LEU A 175 -3.53 0.93 -38.04
CA LEU A 175 -3.87 2.03 -38.93
C LEU A 175 -3.05 3.29 -38.62
N GLN A 176 -2.88 3.62 -37.34
CA GLN A 176 -2.12 4.80 -36.92
C GLN A 176 -0.63 4.68 -37.30
N ASN A 177 -0.04 3.49 -37.14
CA ASN A 177 1.31 3.20 -37.61
C ASN A 177 1.42 3.20 -39.15
N ALA A 178 0.36 2.84 -39.86
CA ALA A 178 0.32 2.91 -41.33
C ALA A 178 0.11 4.34 -41.87
N LEU A 179 -0.52 5.24 -41.11
CA LEU A 179 -0.75 6.64 -41.51
C LEU A 179 0.45 7.57 -41.20
N ASN A 180 1.33 7.23 -40.24
CA ASN A 180 2.54 8.00 -39.93
C ASN A 180 3.82 7.15 -40.06
N PRO A 181 4.34 6.91 -41.27
CA PRO A 181 5.62 6.24 -41.46
C PRO A 181 6.86 7.10 -41.12
N GLU A 182 6.68 8.38 -40.79
CA GLU A 182 7.79 9.35 -40.61
C GLU A 182 8.37 9.40 -39.18
N THR A 183 7.72 8.78 -38.20
CA THR A 183 8.23 8.74 -36.80
C THR A 183 9.26 7.64 -36.54
N ASP A 184 9.32 6.57 -37.35
CA ASP A 184 10.36 5.53 -37.17
C ASP A 184 11.70 5.92 -37.79
N LYS A 185 11.71 6.66 -38.91
CA LYS A 185 12.97 7.12 -39.53
C LYS A 185 13.69 8.19 -38.71
N SER A 186 12.98 8.96 -37.89
CA SER A 186 13.58 10.01 -37.07
C SER A 186 14.21 9.47 -35.77
N ILE A 187 13.85 8.25 -35.33
CA ILE A 187 14.46 7.59 -34.16
C ILE A 187 15.76 6.87 -34.55
N ASP A 188 15.80 6.20 -35.71
CA ASP A 188 17.01 5.51 -36.18
C ASP A 188 18.12 6.50 -36.57
N LEU A 189 17.79 7.65 -37.18
CA LEU A 189 18.78 8.68 -37.49
C LEU A 189 19.36 9.36 -36.23
N GLN A 190 18.62 9.45 -35.12
CA GLN A 190 19.17 10.02 -33.87
C GLN A 190 20.05 9.04 -33.08
N LYS A 191 19.96 7.73 -33.35
CA LYS A 191 20.90 6.75 -32.80
C LYS A 191 22.20 6.70 -33.59
N GLU A 192 22.14 6.71 -34.92
CA GLU A 192 23.36 6.75 -35.76
C GLU A 192 24.17 8.04 -35.55
N ILE A 193 23.53 9.22 -35.41
CA ILE A 193 24.25 10.47 -35.16
C ILE A 193 24.91 10.52 -33.76
N ASN A 194 24.36 9.82 -32.77
CA ASN A 194 24.95 9.79 -31.41
C ASN A 194 26.03 8.72 -31.23
N GLU A 195 26.10 7.71 -32.10
CA GLU A 195 27.21 6.74 -32.08
C GLU A 195 28.45 7.27 -32.80
N ASP A 196 28.32 8.04 -33.88
CA ASP A 196 29.49 8.55 -34.63
C ASP A 196 30.18 9.76 -33.97
N VAL A 197 29.52 10.54 -33.11
CA VAL A 197 30.15 11.69 -32.43
C VAL A 197 31.03 11.26 -31.25
N ASN A 198 30.89 10.02 -30.74
CA ASN A 198 31.64 9.58 -29.55
C ASN A 198 32.89 8.74 -29.88
N THR A 199 33.23 8.57 -31.16
CA THR A 199 34.39 7.77 -31.60
C THR A 199 35.56 8.58 -32.18
N GLU A 200 35.43 9.89 -32.39
CA GLU A 200 36.53 10.72 -32.95
C GLU A 200 37.35 11.51 -31.91
N ASP A 201 37.02 11.48 -30.62
CA ASP A 201 37.76 12.22 -29.58
C ASP A 201 38.72 11.36 -28.72
N GLN A 202 39.08 10.16 -29.19
CA GLN A 202 40.11 9.32 -28.55
C GLN A 202 41.06 8.66 -29.55
N GLN A 203 41.88 9.45 -30.26
CA GLN A 203 43.21 9.02 -30.75
C GLN A 203 44.22 10.17 -30.72
#